data_AF-A0A3L8P8J5-F1
#
_entry.id   AF-A0A3L8P8J5-F1
#
_cell.length_a   1.000
_cell.length_b   1.000
_cell.length_c   1.000
_cell.angle_alpha   90.00
_cell.angle_beta   90.00
_cell.angle_gamma   90.00
#
_symmetry.space_group_name_H-M   'P 1'
#
loop_
_entity.id
_entity.type
_entity.pdbx_description
1 polymer ?
#
loop_
_entity_poly.entity_id
_entity_poly.type
_entity_poly.pdbx_seq_one_letter_code
_entity_poly.pdbx_strand_id
1 'polypeptide(L)'
;AAAVLALTVLATLVYRLPGGADGFVRDATSGVFCLAYLFLMGSFVVRMLDNPDGAWRIVAFIVATIASDIGGYAAGVFFGKHPMAPTISPKKSWEGFAGSMITGIV
;
A
#
# COMPACT_ATOMS: atom_id res chain seq x y z
N ALA A 1 -14.49 -5.36 -13.23
CA ALA A 1 -13.56 -5.22 -12.10
C ALA A 1 -14.12 -5.85 -10.81
N ALA A 2 -15.23 -5.36 -10.24
CA ALA A 2 -15.78 -5.91 -8.99
C ALA A 2 -16.15 -7.41 -9.07
N ALA A 3 -16.71 -7.85 -10.20
CA ALA A 3 -16.99 -9.27 -10.43
C ALA A 3 -15.72 -10.14 -10.41
N VAL A 4 -14.61 -9.65 -10.96
CA VAL A 4 -13.33 -10.37 -10.93
C VAL A 4 -12.82 -10.50 -9.50
N LEU A 5 -12.89 -9.43 -8.70
CA LEU A 5 -12.52 -9.51 -7.28
C LEU A 5 -13.38 -10.53 -6.54
N ALA A 6 -14.71 -10.47 -6.71
CA ALA A 6 -15.64 -11.40 -6.05
C ALA A 6 -15.36 -12.86 -6.45
N LEU A 7 -15.09 -13.11 -7.73
CA LEU A 7 -14.74 -14.44 -8.23
C LEU A 7 -13.38 -14.91 -7.67
N THR A 8 -12.38 -14.04 -7.60
CA THR A 8 -11.06 -14.40 -7.03
C THR A 8 -11.17 -14.66 -5.52
N VAL A 9 -11.97 -13.89 -4.79
CA VAL A 9 -12.27 -14.15 -3.37
C VAL A 9 -12.95 -15.50 -3.21
N LEU A 10 -14.02 -15.77 -3.98
CA LEU A 10 -14.70 -17.06 -3.94
C LEU A 10 -13.76 -18.21 -4.27
N ALA A 11 -12.93 -18.07 -5.32
CA ALA A 11 -11.94 -19.08 -5.69
C ALA A 11 -10.94 -19.35 -4.55
N THR A 12 -10.49 -18.31 -3.85
CA THR A 12 -9.56 -18.43 -2.72
C THR A 12 -10.21 -19.15 -1.54
N LEU A 13 -11.47 -18.85 -1.24
CA LEU A 13 -12.23 -19.53 -0.19
C LEU A 13 -12.47 -21.00 -0.54
N VAL A 14 -12.92 -21.28 -1.77
CA VAL A 14 -13.17 -22.64 -2.26
C VAL A 14 -11.88 -23.46 -2.27
N TYR A 15 -10.76 -22.87 -2.67
CA TYR A 15 -9.46 -23.52 -2.64
C TYR A 15 -9.04 -23.90 -1.21
N ARG A 16 -9.45 -23.13 -0.19
CA ARG A 16 -9.08 -23.39 1.20
C ARG A 16 -9.97 -24.41 1.93
N LEU A 17 -11.20 -24.64 1.43
CA LEU A 17 -12.18 -25.57 2.03
C LEU A 17 -11.67 -27.02 2.24
N PRO A 18 -10.93 -27.65 1.31
CA PRO A 18 -10.49 -29.04 1.45
C PRO A 18 -9.54 -29.29 2.63
N GLY A 19 -8.85 -28.25 3.13
CA GLY A 19 -7.92 -28.36 4.24
C GLY A 19 -8.57 -28.27 5.63
N GLY A 20 -9.89 -28.38 5.74
CA GLY A 20 -10.61 -28.40 7.02
C GLY A 20 -10.67 -27.03 7.74
N ALA A 21 -11.16 -27.05 8.98
CA ALA A 21 -11.38 -25.85 9.79
C ALA A 21 -10.10 -25.25 10.39
N ASP A 22 -9.05 -26.06 10.55
CA ASP A 22 -7.80 -25.63 11.16
C ASP A 22 -7.14 -24.52 10.35
N GLY A 23 -6.99 -23.35 10.97
CA GLY A 23 -6.39 -22.16 10.34
C GLY A 23 -7.25 -21.53 9.23
N PHE A 24 -8.45 -22.06 8.94
CA PHE A 24 -9.30 -21.59 7.84
C PHE A 24 -9.59 -20.09 7.94
N VAL A 25 -10.02 -19.61 9.12
CA VAL A 25 -10.36 -18.20 9.34
C VAL A 25 -9.14 -17.30 9.12
N ARG A 26 -7.96 -17.69 9.63
CA ARG A 26 -6.72 -16.92 9.47
C ARG A 26 -6.35 -16.79 7.99
N ASP A 27 -6.36 -17.91 7.28
CA ASP A 27 -5.94 -17.95 5.87
C ASP A 27 -6.97 -17.23 4.97
N ALA A 28 -8.27 -17.43 5.23
CA ALA A 28 -9.35 -16.76 4.52
C ALA A 28 -9.35 -15.25 4.74
N THR A 29 -9.24 -14.79 5.99
CA THR A 29 -9.20 -13.35 6.31
C THR A 29 -7.96 -12.68 5.72
N SER A 30 -6.80 -13.34 5.80
CA SER A 30 -5.55 -12.84 5.22
C SER A 30 -5.62 -12.77 3.68
N GLY A 31 -6.15 -13.81 3.04
CA GLY A 31 -6.33 -13.85 1.59
C GLY A 31 -7.31 -12.79 1.08
N VAL A 32 -8.48 -12.68 1.72
CA VAL A 32 -9.49 -11.66 1.40
C VAL A 32 -8.93 -10.26 1.61
N PHE A 33 -8.21 -10.02 2.72
CA PHE A 33 -7.58 -8.74 2.99
C PHE A 33 -6.58 -8.36 1.90
N CYS A 34 -5.66 -9.26 1.53
CA CYS A 34 -4.69 -9.02 0.47
C CYS A 34 -5.36 -8.69 -0.88
N LEU A 35 -6.38 -9.48 -1.26
CA LEU A 35 -7.11 -9.27 -2.51
C LEU A 35 -7.85 -7.93 -2.51
N ALA A 36 -8.57 -7.62 -1.43
CA ALA A 36 -9.31 -6.36 -1.31
C ALA A 36 -8.37 -5.16 -1.30
N TYR A 37 -7.26 -5.24 -0.57
CA TYR A 37 -6.28 -4.17 -0.49
C TYR A 37 -5.63 -3.89 -1.84
N LEU A 38 -5.10 -4.92 -2.52
CA LEU A 38 -4.47 -4.75 -3.83
C LEU A 38 -5.45 -4.30 -4.89
N PHE A 39 -6.67 -4.84 -4.89
CA PHE A 39 -7.71 -4.42 -5.83
C PHE A 39 -8.09 -2.96 -5.62
N LEU A 40 -8.31 -2.54 -4.37
CA LEU A 40 -8.65 -1.16 -4.05
C LEU A 40 -7.53 -0.21 -4.49
N MET A 41 -6.27 -0.49 -4.11
CA MET A 41 -5.12 0.32 -4.49
C MET A 41 -4.92 0.37 -6.01
N GLY A 42 -4.99 -0.78 -6.69
CA GLY A 42 -4.86 -0.88 -8.14
C GLY A 42 -5.97 -0.14 -8.90
N SER A 43 -7.17 -0.04 -8.33
CA SER A 43 -8.29 0.67 -8.98
C SER A 43 -8.01 2.17 -9.20
N PHE A 44 -7.24 2.81 -8.31
CA PHE A 44 -6.84 4.21 -8.45
C PHE A 44 -5.86 4.41 -9.61
N VAL A 45 -4.92 3.47 -9.79
CA VAL A 45 -3.95 3.49 -10.91
C VAL A 45 -4.66 3.35 -12.25
N VAL A 46 -5.59 2.40 -12.35
CA VAL A 46 -6.41 2.23 -13.56
C VAL A 46 -7.21 3.49 -13.85
N ARG A 47 -7.81 4.12 -12.84
CA ARG A 47 -8.57 5.36 -13.01
C ARG A 47 -7.72 6.58 -13.37
N MET A 48 -6.46 6.62 -12.96
CA MET A 48 -5.53 7.65 -13.43
C MET A 48 -5.29 7.53 -14.95
N LEU A 49 -5.17 6.31 -15.46
CA LEU A 49 -4.93 6.04 -16.89
C LEU A 49 -6.12 6.38 -17.79
N ASP A 50 -7.34 6.47 -17.26
CA ASP A 50 -8.53 6.84 -18.04
C ASP A 50 -8.50 8.30 -18.53
N ASN A 51 -7.61 9.13 -18.00
CA ASN A 51 -7.46 10.52 -18.43
C ASN A 51 -6.53 10.63 -19.66
N PRO A 52 -6.70 11.63 -20.53
CA PRO A 52 -5.82 11.84 -21.70
C PRO A 52 -4.33 11.97 -21.35
N ASP A 53 -4.02 12.51 -20.18
CA ASP A 53 -2.67 12.67 -19.61
C ASP A 53 -2.28 11.54 -18.64
N GLY A 54 -3.01 10.42 -18.66
CA GLY A 54 -2.91 9.35 -17.66
C GLY A 54 -1.49 8.79 -17.50
N ALA A 55 -0.73 8.65 -18.59
CA ALA A 55 0.66 8.20 -18.51
C ALA A 55 1.54 9.12 -17.64
N TRP A 56 1.37 10.44 -17.76
CA TRP A 56 2.11 11.40 -16.94
C TRP A 56 1.64 11.43 -15.49
N ARG A 57 0.37 11.15 -15.23
CA ARG A 57 -0.12 10.97 -13.86
C ARG A 57 0.49 9.76 -13.18
N ILE A 58 0.67 8.65 -13.91
CA ILE A 58 1.36 7.47 -13.38
C ILE A 58 2.83 7.77 -13.11
N VAL A 59 3.52 8.45 -14.03
CA VAL A 59 4.92 8.88 -13.80
C VAL A 59 5.01 9.78 -12.57
N ALA A 60 4.13 10.77 -12.44
CA ALA A 60 4.08 11.65 -11.27
C ALA A 60 3.81 10.87 -9.97
N PHE A 61 2.87 9.91 -9.98
CA PHE A 61 2.58 9.05 -8.84
C PHE A 61 3.82 8.24 -8.39
N ILE A 62 4.55 7.66 -9.35
CA ILE A 62 5.78 6.91 -9.07
C ILE A 62 6.87 7.84 -8.52
N VAL A 63 7.09 8.98 -9.17
CA VAL A 63 8.11 9.96 -8.75
C VAL A 63 7.80 10.52 -7.37
N ALA A 64 6.54 10.87 -7.07
CA ALA A 64 6.13 11.36 -5.76
C ALA A 64 6.37 10.32 -4.65
N THR A 65 6.10 9.04 -4.94
CA THR A 65 6.38 7.94 -4.00
C THR A 65 7.88 7.80 -3.73
N ILE A 66 8.70 7.83 -4.78
CA ILE A 66 10.16 7.78 -4.66
C ILE A 66 10.69 8.99 -3.88
N ALA A 67 10.24 10.19 -4.22
CA ALA A 67 10.67 11.43 -3.57
C ALA A 67 10.31 11.42 -2.09
N SER A 68 9.09 11.02 -1.75
CA SER A 68 8.62 10.85 -0.37
C SER A 68 9.50 9.87 0.42
N ASP A 69 9.85 8.71 -0.14
CA ASP A 69 10.70 7.73 0.54
C ASP A 69 12.13 8.25 0.74
N ILE A 70 12.71 8.88 -0.27
CA ILE A 70 14.06 9.44 -0.20
C ILE A 70 14.12 10.60 0.81
N GLY A 71 13.17 11.54 0.74
CA GLY A 71 13.12 12.69 1.64
C GLY A 71 12.84 12.27 3.09
N GLY A 72 11.98 11.28 3.29
CA GLY A 72 11.74 10.74 4.63
C GLY A 72 12.92 9.99 5.21
N TYR A 73 13.61 9.22 4.38
CA TYR A 73 14.85 8.57 4.78
C TYR A 73 15.93 9.59 5.13
N ALA A 74 16.18 10.58 4.28
CA ALA A 74 17.18 11.62 4.51
C ALA A 74 16.86 12.43 5.79
N ALA A 75 15.64 12.96 5.91
CA ALA A 75 15.24 13.72 7.09
C ALA A 75 15.24 12.87 8.37
N GLY A 76 14.83 11.60 8.26
CA GLY A 76 14.88 10.65 9.36
C GLY A 76 16.30 10.35 9.84
N VAL A 77 17.27 10.20 8.93
CA VAL A 77 18.67 9.94 9.27
C VAL A 77 19.35 11.17 9.87
N PHE A 78 19.14 12.35 9.30
CA PHE A 78 19.83 13.58 9.74
C PHE A 78 19.17 14.24 10.96
N PHE A 79 17.85 14.16 11.09
CA PHE A 79 17.09 14.92 12.09
C PHE A 79 16.16 14.07 12.96
N GLY A 80 16.09 12.75 12.74
CA GLY A 80 15.18 11.87 13.47
C GLY A 80 15.50 11.81 14.95
N LYS A 81 14.65 12.47 15.77
CA LYS A 81 14.76 12.48 17.23
C LYS A 81 13.51 11.92 17.89
N HIS A 82 12.35 12.07 17.26
CA HIS A 82 11.07 11.67 17.83
C HIS A 82 10.48 10.49 17.05
N PRO A 83 10.56 9.25 17.58
CA PRO A 83 9.95 8.10 16.95
C PRO A 83 8.44 8.27 16.83
N MET A 84 7.89 7.95 15.66
CA MET A 84 6.46 8.03 15.38
C MET A 84 5.70 6.82 15.90
N ALA A 85 6.28 5.62 15.77
CA ALA A 85 5.67 4.37 16.19
C ALA A 85 6.69 3.50 16.94
N PRO A 86 7.00 3.82 18.22
CA PRO A 86 8.10 3.20 18.96
C PRO A 86 8.01 1.67 19.08
N THR A 87 6.79 1.13 19.16
CA THR A 87 6.53 -0.29 19.36
C THR A 87 6.45 -1.09 18.06
N ILE A 88 6.04 -0.46 16.95
CA ILE A 88 5.81 -1.13 15.66
C ILE A 88 6.98 -0.90 14.70
N SER A 89 7.53 0.32 14.69
CA SER A 89 8.58 0.74 13.76
C SER A 89 9.47 1.81 14.42
N PRO A 90 10.43 1.42 15.27
CA PRO A 90 11.25 2.34 16.07
C PRO A 90 12.06 3.34 15.23
N LYS A 91 12.38 2.99 13.98
CA LYS A 91 13.20 3.80 13.08
C LYS A 91 12.42 4.85 12.30
N LYS A 92 11.07 4.86 12.38
CA LYS A 92 10.26 5.92 11.75
C LYS A 92 10.17 7.09 12.71
N SER A 93 10.55 8.28 12.26
CA SER A 93 10.48 9.51 13.05
C SER A 93 9.45 10.50 12.48
N TRP A 94 8.95 11.40 13.33
CA TRP A 94 8.08 12.50 12.90
C TRP A 94 8.82 13.47 11.98
N GLU A 95 10.13 13.67 12.19
CA GLU A 95 10.96 14.48 11.30
C GLU A 95 11.11 13.83 9.92
N GLY A 96 11.27 12.51 9.87
CA GLY A 96 11.27 11.76 8.62
C GLY A 96 9.96 11.94 7.87
N PHE A 97 8.82 11.82 8.55
CA PHE A 97 7.52 12.05 7.93
C PHE A 97 7.36 13.47 7.36
N ALA A 98 7.82 14.50 8.08
CA ALA A 98 7.82 15.86 7.56
C ALA A 98 8.70 16.00 6.30
N GLY A 99 9.87 15.35 6.28
CA GLY A 99 10.73 15.27 5.11
C GLY A 99 10.07 14.59 3.90
N SER A 100 9.37 13.48 4.13
CA SER A 100 8.55 12.81 3.10
C SER A 100 7.47 13.73 2.54
N MET A 101 6.76 14.47 3.39
CA MET A 101 5.70 15.37 2.94
C MET A 101 6.25 16.50 2.07
N ILE A 102 7.34 17.15 2.49
CA ILE A 102 7.92 18.28 1.73
C ILE A 102 8.39 17.80 0.36
N THR A 103 9.14 16.70 0.31
CA THR A 103 9.71 16.18 -0.94
C THR A 103 8.71 15.47 -1.83
N GLY A 104 7.64 14.89 -1.28
CA GLY A 104 6.58 14.25 -2.06
C GLY A 104 5.55 15.24 -2.62
N ILE A 105 5.44 16.45 -2.04
CA ILE A 105 4.52 17.51 -2.49
C ILE A 105 5.18 18.47 -3.49
N VAL A 106 6.47 18.76 -3.31
CA VAL A 106 7.26 19.67 -4.16
C VAL A 106 7.83 18.93 -5.35
#